data_AF-A0A968Y4H4-F1
#
_entry.id   AF-A0A968Y4H4-F1
#
_cell.length_a   1.000
_cell.length_b   1.000
_cell.length_c   1.000
_cell.angle_alpha   90.00
_cell.angle_beta   90.00
_cell.angle_gamma   90.00
#
_symmetry.space_group_name_H-M   'P 1'
#
loop_
_entity.id
_entity.type
_entity.pdbx_description
1 polymer ?
#
loop_
_entity_poly.entity_id
_entity_poly.type
_entity_poly.pdbx_seq_one_letter_code
_entity_poly.pdbx_strand_id
1 'polypeptide(L)' 'MLVTPPMTMMDFFRKSEGVWFSQRTVHRFDSAGDESGESNLIIKVLDADDRRVLEICKEQGADPLLVSGGASFQWQ' A
#
# COMPACT_ATOMS: atom_id res chain seq x y z
N MET A 1 -12.34 -27.95 -4.55
CA MET A 1 -11.85 -26.67 -4.02
C MET A 1 -10.89 -26.10 -5.04
N LEU A 2 -11.20 -24.94 -5.62
CA LEU A 2 -10.25 -24.23 -6.47
C LEU A 2 -9.21 -23.61 -5.53
N VAL A 3 -7.98 -24.11 -5.57
CA VAL A 3 -6.86 -23.50 -4.85
C VAL A 3 -6.53 -22.20 -5.59
N THR A 4 -6.85 -21.06 -4.98
CA THR A 4 -6.40 -19.77 -5.50
C THR A 4 -4.87 -19.76 -5.43
N PRO A 5 -4.14 -19.55 -6.55
CA PRO A 5 -2.69 -19.53 -6.52
C PRO A 5 -2.16 -18.45 -5.57
N PRO A 6 -0.91 -18.58 -5.08
CA PRO A 6 -0.29 -17.52 -4.31
C PRO A 6 -0.30 -16.23 -5.13
N MET A 7 -0.84 -15.16 -4.55
CA MET A 7 -0.90 -13.85 -5.18
C MET A 7 0.47 -13.17 -5.11
N THR A 8 0.91 -12.57 -6.22
CA THR A 8 2.10 -11.72 -6.19
C THR A 8 1.80 -10.42 -5.42
N MET A 9 2.83 -9.69 -5.00
CA MET A 9 2.63 -8.38 -4.40
C MET A 9 1.91 -7.41 -5.35
N MET A 10 2.18 -7.49 -6.65
CA MET A 10 1.49 -6.66 -7.64
C MET A 10 0.02 -7.06 -7.78
N ASP A 11 -0.33 -8.35 -7.73
CA ASP A 11 -1.73 -8.78 -7.69
C ASP A 11 -2.45 -8.24 -6.46
N PHE A 12 -1.74 -8.16 -5.32
CA PHE A 12 -2.28 -7.55 -4.09
C PHE A 12 -2.55 -6.06 -4.27
N PHE A 13 -1.58 -5.31 -4.79
CA PHE A 13 -1.76 -3.88 -5.05
C PHE A 13 -2.88 -3.61 -6.06
N ARG A 14 -2.96 -4.38 -7.15
CA ARG A 14 -4.04 -4.27 -8.14
C ARG A 14 -5.42 -4.53 -7.53
N LYS A 15 -5.55 -5.50 -6.62
CA LYS A 15 -6.80 -5.70 -5.87
C LYS A 15 -7.10 -4.61 -4.84
N SER A 16 -6.07 -3.94 -4.34
CA SER A 16 -6.18 -2.89 -3.33
C SER A 16 -6.47 -1.51 -3.92
N GLU A 17 -6.30 -1.32 -5.24
CA GLU A 17 -6.50 -0.04 -5.92
C GLU A 17 -7.92 0.49 -5.73
N GLY A 18 -8.05 1.78 -5.42
CA GLY A 18 -9.34 2.45 -5.23
C GLY A 18 -9.37 3.38 -4.03
N VAL A 19 -10.58 3.80 -3.67
CA VAL A 19 -10.86 4.63 -2.49
C VAL A 19 -11.59 3.79 -1.47
N TRP A 20 -11.04 3.72 -0.26
CA TRP A 20 -11.53 2.92 0.84
C TRP A 20 -11.92 3.81 2.00
N PHE A 21 -13.12 3.63 2.53
CA PHE A 21 -13.44 4.14 3.86
C PHE A 21 -12.68 3.30 4.89
N SER A 22 -11.89 3.97 5.74
CA SER A 22 -11.08 3.33 6.76
C SER A 22 -11.48 3.85 8.14
N GLN A 23 -11.88 2.93 9.01
CA GLN A 23 -12.10 3.20 10.43
C GLN A 23 -10.95 2.56 11.22
N ARG A 24 -10.22 3.39 11.98
CA ARG A 24 -9.06 2.96 12.78
C ARG A 24 -9.35 3.17 14.25
N THR A 25 -9.14 2.14 15.05
CA THR A 25 -9.15 2.21 16.51
C THR A 25 -7.76 1.89 17.05
N VAL A 26 -7.28 2.71 17.97
CA VAL A 26 -5.97 2.60 18.62
C VAL A 26 -6.18 2.39 20.11
N HIS A 27 -5.72 1.25 20.61
CA HIS A 27 -5.72 0.93 22.03
C HIS A 27 -4.35 1.28 22.62
N ARG A 28 -4.31 2.27 23.51
CA ARG A 28 -3.08 2.61 24.25
C ARG A 28 -3.05 1.84 25.55
N PHE A 29 -2.02 1.02 25.75
CA PHE A 29 -1.88 0.23 26.99
C PHE A 29 -1.30 1.04 28.16
N ASP A 30 -0.67 2.17 27.87
CA ASP A 30 -0.06 3.10 28.82
C ASP A 30 -1.00 4.25 29.23
N SER A 31 -2.13 4.41 28.54
CA SER A 31 -3.15 5.44 28.82
C SER A 31 -4.55 4.84 28.83
N ALA A 32 -5.43 5.24 29.73
CA ALA A 32 -6.76 4.64 29.86
C ALA A 32 -7.77 4.95 28.71
N GLY A 33 -7.35 5.64 27.64
CA GLY A 33 -8.24 6.10 26.57
C GLY A 33 -7.91 5.50 25.21
N ASP A 34 -8.92 4.92 24.57
CA ASP A 34 -8.88 4.53 23.16
C ASP A 34 -9.04 5.75 22.25
N GLU A 35 -8.33 5.75 21.11
CA GLU A 35 -8.49 6.76 20.07
C GLU A 35 -9.09 6.11 18.81
N SER A 36 -10.16 6.69 18.28
CA SER A 36 -10.77 6.26 17.02
C SER A 36 -10.76 7.38 16.00
N GLY A 37 -10.55 7.04 14.73
CA GLY A 37 -10.54 7.98 13.63
C GLY A 37 -11.08 7.37 12.34
N GLU A 38 -11.70 8.21 11.53
CA GLU A 38 -12.23 7.85 10.21
C GLU A 38 -11.48 8.65 9.16
N SER A 39 -11.20 8.02 8.02
CA SER A 39 -10.50 8.65 6.90
C SER A 39 -10.80 7.91 5.61
N ASN A 40 -10.62 8.57 4.48
CA ASN A 40 -10.54 7.88 3.19
C ASN A 40 -9.09 7.52 2.88
N LEU A 41 -8.84 6.24 2.60
CA LEU A 41 -7.57 5.72 2.08
C LEU A 41 -7.67 5.60 0.55
N ILE A 42 -6.83 6.34 -0.15
CA ILE A 42 -6.76 6.35 -1.61
C ILE A 42 -5.51 5.60 -2.03
N ILE A 43 -5.69 4.50 -2.75
CA ILE A 43 -4.63 3.61 -3.22
C ILE A 43 -4.57 3.70 -4.75
N LYS A 44 -3.38 3.97 -5.29
CA LYS A 44 -3.11 3.89 -6.73
C LYS A 44 -1.92 3.00 -6.98
N VAL A 45 -2.03 2.11 -7.95
CA VAL A 45 -0.92 1.20 -8.33
C VAL A 45 0.05 1.93 -9.24
N LEU A 46 1.33 1.63 -9.04
CA LEU A 46 2.45 2.15 -9.80
C LEU A 46 3.10 0.99 -10.53
N ASP A 47 3.21 1.08 -11.84
CA ASP A 47 3.96 0.10 -12.63
C ASP A 47 5.46 0.29 -12.44
N ALA A 48 6.25 -0.72 -12.83
CA ALA A 48 7.71 -0.71 -12.66
C ALA A 48 8.41 0.42 -13.43
N ASP A 49 7.78 0.93 -14.49
CA ASP A 49 8.26 2.04 -15.31
C ASP A 49 7.75 3.42 -14.84
N ASP A 50 6.91 3.49 -13.79
CA ASP A 50 6.48 4.76 -13.21
C ASP A 50 7.70 5.53 -12.69
N ARG A 51 7.83 6.78 -13.10
CA ARG A 51 8.95 7.65 -12.71
C ARG A 51 9.17 7.69 -11.19
N ARG A 52 8.11 7.65 -10.39
CA ARG A 52 8.23 7.65 -8.92
C ARG A 52 8.88 6.38 -8.40
N VAL A 53 8.58 5.23 -9.01
CA VAL A 53 9.20 3.95 -8.67
C VAL A 53 10.69 3.99 -9.03
N LEU A 54 11.03 4.47 -10.23
CA LEU A 54 12.41 4.57 -10.68
C LEU A 54 13.26 5.52 -9.83
N GLU A 55 12.71 6.67 -9.41
CA GLU A 55 13.42 7.58 -8.50
C GLU A 55 13.66 6.94 -7.12
N ILE A 56 12.68 6.22 -6.57
CA ILE A 56 12.88 5.48 -5.31
C ILE A 56 13.95 4.41 -5.47
N CYS A 57 13.95 3.63 -6.57
CA CYS A 57 15.00 2.64 -6.83
C CYS A 57 16.39 3.29 -6.81
N LYS A 58 16.53 4.44 -7.46
CA LYS A 58 17.78 5.21 -7.47
C LYS A 58 18.18 5.70 -6.07
N GLU A 59 17.25 6.26 -5.29
CA GLU A 59 17.49 6.74 -3.92
C GLU A 59 17.91 5.62 -2.97
N GLN A 60 17.37 4.42 -3.15
CA GLN A 60 17.66 3.25 -2.33
C GLN A 60 18.84 2.40 -2.86
N GLY A 61 19.43 2.76 -4.00
CA GLY A 61 20.49 2.00 -4.64
C GLY A 61 20.05 0.61 -5.15
N ALA A 62 18.77 0.44 -5.46
CA ALA A 62 18.19 -0.79 -5.99
C ALA A 62 18.23 -0.80 -7.53
N ASP A 63 18.47 -1.98 -8.12
CA ASP A 63 18.40 -2.17 -9.57
C ASP A 63 16.93 -2.07 -10.06
N PRO A 64 16.58 -1.09 -10.91
CA PRO A 64 15.23 -0.92 -11.42
C PRO A 64 14.72 -2.14 -12.21
N LEU A 65 15.61 -2.97 -12.77
CA LEU A 65 15.22 -4.17 -13.50
C LEU A 65 14.69 -5.29 -12.59
N LEU A 66 14.93 -5.19 -11.28
CA LEU A 66 14.45 -6.16 -10.30
C LEU A 66 13.14 -5.74 -9.63
N VAL A 67 12.63 -4.53 -9.90
CA VAL A 67 11.39 -4.02 -9.29
C VAL A 67 10.16 -4.49 -10.06
N SER A 68 9.12 -4.90 -9.34
CA SER A 68 7.84 -5.30 -9.96
C SER A 68 6.83 -4.16 -10.10
N GLY A 69 7.08 -3.02 -9.44
CA GLY A 69 6.16 -1.89 -9.32
C GLY A 69 5.95 -1.48 -7.85
N GLY A 70 4.86 -0.79 -7.56
CA GLY A 70 4.51 -0.33 -6.22
C GLY A 70 3.09 0.20 -6.11
N ALA A 71 2.82 0.94 -5.04
CA ALA A 71 1.55 1.63 -4.85
C ALA A 71 1.77 2.94 -4.07
N SER A 72 0.97 3.96 -4.37
CA SER A 72 0.89 5.19 -3.58
C SER A 72 -0.33 5.16 -2.70
N PHE A 73 -0.17 5.58 -1.44
CA PHE A 73 -1.20 5.61 -0.41
C PHE A 73 -1.40 7.05 0.06
N GLN A 74 -2.63 7.55 0.03
CA GLN A 74 -2.98 8.90 0.48
C GLN A 74 -4.17 8.84 1.41
N TRP A 75 -4.20 9.72 2.40
CA TRP A 75 -5.25 9.78 3.42
C TRP A 75 -5.94 11.14 3.36
N GLN A 76 -7.28 11.15 3.47
CA GLN A 76 -8.12 12.36 3.50
C GLN A 76 -9.09 12.31 4.67
#